data_AF-A0A817J6S6-F1
#
_entry.id   AF-A0A817J6S6-F1
#
_cell.length_a   1.000
_cell.length_b   1.000
_cell.length_c   1.000
_cell.angle_alpha   90.00
_cell.angle_beta   90.00
_cell.angle_gamma   90.00
#
_symmetry.space_group_name_H-M   'P 1'
#
loop_
_entity.id
_entity.type
_entity.pdbx_description
1 polymer ?
#
loop_
_entity_poly.entity_id
_entity_poly.type
_entity_poly.pdbx_seq_one_letter_code
_entity_poly.pdbx_strand_id
1 'polypeptide(L)'
;MDMFILALGILIVACIILHFYTRQVQQHPKDPNYRGFQQTYLLVYLLAVAGDWLQGPHVYALYESYGIQKHEIEVLFIAGFGSSMIFGTIVASLADKYGRRNTCIMYGILYGISCGTKHFSNFHILLVGRLLAGMATSVLFSAFESWLVNEHRRRNFEPESLSLIFANAYFGNSVVAIISGLVAQFAANQFGYVAPFDSAILSFIAMCILLITTWSENYGDASAPISQSFISAWTAIKSDRKIFFLGVVQALFEASMYVFVLEWTPALTEALNISNIDKTDNTNPPIPHGYVFAGYMVAMMMGSNSFKVFCNYTTPESFMR
;
A
#
# COMPACT_ATOMS: atom_id res chain seq x y z
N MET A 1 -15.64 -10.25 19.47
CA MET A 1 -14.46 -10.77 18.74
C MET A 1 -14.79 -12.00 17.90
N ASP A 2 -15.45 -13.02 18.46
CA ASP A 2 -15.67 -14.33 17.79
C ASP A 2 -16.36 -14.25 16.42
N MET A 3 -17.35 -13.35 16.27
CA MET A 3 -18.04 -13.15 14.98
C MET A 3 -17.08 -12.66 13.88
N PHE A 4 -16.17 -11.73 14.19
CA PHE A 4 -15.20 -11.20 13.23
C PHE A 4 -14.16 -12.24 12.83
N ILE A 5 -13.70 -13.04 13.79
CA ILE A 5 -12.74 -14.13 13.55
C ILE A 5 -13.39 -15.23 12.70
N LEU A 6 -14.63 -15.61 13.01
CA LEU A 6 -15.39 -16.59 12.23
C LEU A 6 -15.63 -16.10 10.80
N ALA A 7 -16.09 -14.86 10.63
CA ALA A 7 -16.31 -14.26 9.32
C ALA A 7 -15.00 -14.20 8.50
N LEU A 8 -13.90 -13.78 9.12
CA LEU A 8 -12.59 -13.76 8.49
C LEU A 8 -12.13 -15.17 8.08
N GLY A 9 -12.32 -16.17 8.94
CA GLY A 9 -11.99 -17.57 8.65
C GLY A 9 -12.76 -18.09 7.42
N ILE A 10 -14.06 -17.81 7.35
CA ILE A 10 -14.90 -18.17 6.20
C ILE A 10 -14.41 -17.48 4.92
N LEU A 11 -14.11 -16.18 4.98
CA LEU A 11 -13.60 -15.42 3.85
C LEU A 11 -12.25 -15.94 3.36
N ILE A 12 -11.32 -16.27 4.28
CA ILE A 12 -10.01 -16.84 3.93
C ILE A 12 -10.19 -18.17 3.22
N VAL A 13 -11.02 -19.07 3.74
CA VAL A 13 -11.28 -20.37 3.10
C VAL A 13 -11.89 -20.19 1.72
N ALA A 14 -12.90 -19.32 1.58
CA ALA A 14 -13.52 -19.01 0.29
C ALA A 14 -12.50 -18.46 -0.72
N CYS A 15 -11.63 -17.54 -0.26
CA CYS A 15 -10.58 -16.96 -1.09
C CYS A 15 -9.53 -18.01 -1.51
N ILE A 16 -9.15 -18.93 -0.62
CA ILE A 16 -8.22 -20.03 -0.95
C ILE A 16 -8.83 -20.95 -2.01
N ILE A 17 -10.10 -21.36 -1.83
CA ILE A 17 -10.81 -22.21 -2.81
C ILE A 17 -10.87 -21.52 -4.17
N LEU A 18 -11.28 -20.25 -4.19
CA LEU A 18 -11.35 -19.45 -5.42
C LEU A 18 -9.96 -19.33 -6.06
N HIS A 19 -8.91 -19.10 -5.27
CA HIS A 19 -7.55 -19.00 -5.78
C HIS A 19 -7.09 -20.30 -6.44
N PHE A 20 -7.30 -21.45 -5.81
CA PHE A 20 -7.00 -22.76 -6.40
C PHE A 20 -7.77 -23.01 -7.69
N TYR A 21 -9.04 -22.60 -7.75
CA TYR A 21 -9.86 -22.70 -8.95
C TYR A 21 -9.35 -21.81 -10.10
N THR A 22 -8.90 -20.60 -9.79
CA THR A 22 -8.36 -19.64 -10.76
C THR A 22 -6.90 -19.86 -11.14
N ARG A 23 -6.24 -20.87 -10.56
CA ARG A 23 -4.82 -21.11 -10.75
C ARG A 23 -4.55 -21.58 -12.18
N GLN A 24 -4.28 -20.63 -13.06
CA GLN A 24 -3.68 -20.91 -14.35
C GLN A 24 -2.22 -21.32 -14.15
N VAL A 25 -1.79 -22.39 -14.81
CA VAL A 25 -0.39 -22.80 -14.83
C VAL A 25 0.39 -21.78 -15.66
N GLN A 26 0.90 -20.73 -15.01
CA GLN A 26 1.82 -19.80 -15.66
C GLN A 26 3.14 -20.53 -15.90
N GLN A 27 3.61 -20.51 -17.15
CA GLN A 27 4.92 -21.03 -17.49
C GLN A 27 5.97 -20.09 -16.90
N HIS A 28 6.71 -20.57 -15.90
CA HIS A 28 7.82 -19.81 -15.33
C HIS A 28 9.01 -19.84 -16.30
N PRO A 29 9.63 -18.69 -16.60
CA PRO A 29 10.90 -18.65 -17.30
C PRO A 29 11.92 -19.54 -16.58
N LYS A 30 12.61 -20.41 -17.33
CA LYS A 30 13.56 -21.39 -16.76
C LYS A 30 14.93 -20.79 -16.42
N ASP A 31 15.17 -19.52 -16.73
CA ASP A 31 16.44 -18.85 -16.49
C ASP A 31 16.69 -18.62 -14.98
N PRO A 32 17.75 -19.20 -14.39
CA PRO A 32 18.12 -18.97 -12.99
C PRO A 32 18.37 -17.49 -12.66
N ASN A 33 18.92 -16.70 -13.61
CA ASN A 33 19.20 -15.28 -13.40
C ASN A 33 17.92 -14.46 -13.28
N TYR A 34 16.90 -14.79 -14.08
CA TYR A 34 15.57 -14.20 -13.98
C TYR A 34 14.92 -14.53 -12.63
N ARG A 35 15.00 -15.78 -12.18
CA ARG A 35 14.40 -16.20 -10.90
C ARG A 35 15.05 -15.49 -9.70
N GLY A 36 16.37 -15.38 -9.69
CA GLY A 36 17.09 -14.62 -8.65
C GLY A 36 16.71 -13.14 -8.65
N PHE A 37 16.62 -12.53 -9.84
CA PHE A 37 16.16 -11.14 -10.00
C PHE A 37 14.74 -10.93 -9.47
N GLN A 38 13.80 -11.80 -9.87
CA GLN A 38 12.41 -11.76 -9.43
C GLN A 38 12.30 -11.89 -7.91
N GLN A 39 13.00 -12.85 -7.31
CA GLN A 39 12.97 -13.06 -5.85
C GLN A 39 13.50 -11.84 -5.10
N THR A 40 14.60 -11.27 -5.54
CA THR A 40 15.18 -10.05 -4.93
C THR A 40 14.21 -8.87 -5.00
N TYR A 41 13.60 -8.64 -6.16
CA TYR A 41 12.62 -7.56 -6.31
C TYR A 41 11.39 -7.79 -5.43
N LEU A 42 10.79 -8.99 -5.51
CA LEU A 42 9.59 -9.33 -4.75
C LEU A 42 9.87 -9.22 -3.25
N LEU A 43 10.99 -9.72 -2.75
CA LEU A 43 11.31 -9.68 -1.32
C LEU A 43 11.39 -8.23 -0.81
N VAL A 44 12.09 -7.36 -1.55
CA VAL A 44 12.19 -5.93 -1.20
C VAL A 44 10.83 -5.24 -1.27
N TYR A 45 10.08 -5.43 -2.37
CA TYR A 45 8.77 -4.84 -2.56
C TYR A 45 7.76 -5.30 -1.49
N LEU A 46 7.76 -6.60 -1.17
CA LEU A 46 6.87 -7.18 -0.16
C LEU A 46 7.17 -6.65 1.25
N LEU A 47 8.44 -6.41 1.59
CA LEU A 47 8.79 -5.76 2.86
C LEU A 47 8.36 -4.28 2.90
N ALA A 48 8.44 -3.58 1.77
CA ALA A 48 7.98 -2.20 1.66
C ALA A 48 6.47 -2.12 1.94
N VAL A 49 5.67 -2.87 1.18
CA VAL A 49 4.21 -2.90 1.37
C VAL A 49 3.81 -3.51 2.71
N ALA A 50 4.58 -4.45 3.29
CA ALA A 50 4.32 -4.97 4.63
C ALA A 50 4.34 -3.87 5.68
N GLY A 51 5.34 -2.98 5.63
CA GLY A 51 5.43 -1.84 6.54
C GLY A 51 4.29 -0.84 6.35
N ASP A 52 3.83 -0.63 5.12
CA ASP A 52 2.66 0.20 4.83
C ASP A 52 1.37 -0.41 5.44
N TRP A 53 1.12 -1.69 5.17
CA TRP A 53 -0.07 -2.39 5.63
C TRP A 53 -0.13 -2.66 7.14
N LEU A 54 1.01 -2.78 7.82
CA LEU A 54 1.05 -2.93 9.28
C LEU A 54 0.47 -1.71 10.01
N GLN A 55 0.60 -0.52 9.42
CA GLN A 55 0.13 0.73 10.03
C GLN A 55 -1.38 0.92 9.82
N GLY A 56 -1.87 0.60 8.61
CA GLY A 56 -3.23 0.90 8.13
C GLY A 56 -4.37 0.68 9.14
N PRO A 57 -4.48 -0.50 9.78
CA PRO A 57 -5.63 -0.81 10.64
C PRO A 57 -5.76 0.07 11.88
N HIS A 58 -4.64 0.56 12.44
CA HIS A 58 -4.62 1.18 13.76
C HIS A 58 -4.41 2.70 13.73
N VAL A 59 -4.20 3.34 12.57
CA VAL A 59 -3.88 4.77 12.55
C VAL A 59 -5.00 5.66 13.08
N TYR A 60 -6.25 5.37 12.72
CA TYR A 60 -7.40 6.10 13.25
C TYR A 60 -7.55 5.87 14.76
N ALA A 61 -7.56 4.60 15.17
CA ALA A 61 -7.70 4.20 16.57
C ALA A 61 -6.62 4.80 17.47
N LEU A 62 -5.37 4.86 16.98
CA LEU A 62 -4.27 5.49 17.69
C LEU A 62 -4.56 6.98 17.96
N TYR A 63 -5.01 7.72 16.94
CA TYR A 63 -5.30 9.15 17.10
C TYR A 63 -6.48 9.40 18.03
N GLU A 64 -7.50 8.54 17.94
CA GLU A 64 -8.62 8.58 18.87
C GLU A 64 -8.17 8.28 20.31
N SER A 65 -7.25 7.33 20.52
CA SER A 65 -6.68 7.01 21.84
C SER A 65 -5.88 8.18 22.46
N TYR A 66 -5.38 9.09 21.62
CA TYR A 66 -4.72 10.33 22.03
C TYR A 66 -5.68 11.48 22.34
N GLY A 67 -7.00 11.24 22.23
CA GLY A 67 -8.02 12.25 22.47
C GLY A 67 -8.12 13.30 21.37
N ILE A 68 -7.55 13.03 20.19
CA ILE A 68 -7.64 13.93 19.03
C ILE A 68 -9.07 13.92 18.50
N GLN A 69 -9.61 15.10 18.21
CA GLN A 69 -11.00 15.20 17.73
C GLN A 69 -11.14 14.58 16.33
N LYS A 70 -12.34 14.04 16.03
CA LYS A 70 -12.63 13.44 14.70
C LYS A 70 -12.24 14.39 13.55
N HIS A 71 -12.59 15.67 13.66
CA HIS A 71 -12.25 16.67 12.65
C HIS A 71 -10.73 16.86 12.46
N GLU A 72 -9.97 16.85 13.56
CA GLU A 72 -8.51 16.94 13.49
C GLU A 72 -7.90 15.68 12.86
N ILE A 73 -8.48 14.49 13.12
CA ILE A 73 -8.09 13.25 12.46
C ILE A 73 -8.32 13.34 10.95
N GLU A 74 -9.48 13.84 10.52
CA GLU A 74 -9.78 14.07 9.10
C GLU A 74 -8.74 14.99 8.46
N VAL A 75 -8.38 16.10 9.12
CA VAL A 75 -7.33 17.03 8.66
C VAL A 75 -5.97 16.32 8.52
N LEU A 76 -5.60 15.45 9.47
CA LEU A 76 -4.37 14.67 9.40
C LEU A 76 -4.33 13.74 8.17
N PHE A 77 -5.45 13.09 7.83
CA PHE A 77 -5.54 12.27 6.64
C PHE A 77 -5.53 13.09 5.35
N ILE A 78 -6.27 14.20 5.31
CA ILE A 78 -6.26 15.14 4.17
C ILE A 78 -4.84 15.66 3.92
N ALA A 79 -4.10 16.01 4.97
CA ALA A 79 -2.70 16.44 4.84
C ALA A 79 -1.81 15.33 4.24
N GLY A 80 -2.00 14.08 4.66
CA GLY A 80 -1.27 12.94 4.08
C GLY A 80 -1.56 12.75 2.59
N PHE A 81 -2.83 12.72 2.19
CA PHE A 81 -3.22 12.59 0.78
C PHE A 81 -2.80 13.80 -0.05
N GLY A 82 -2.97 15.01 0.47
CA GLY A 82 -2.53 16.25 -0.16
C GLY A 82 -1.02 16.29 -0.37
N SER A 83 -0.24 15.82 0.60
CA SER A 83 1.21 15.66 0.46
C SER A 83 1.55 14.69 -0.67
N SER A 84 0.91 13.51 -0.73
CA SER A 84 1.13 12.56 -1.83
C SER A 84 0.76 13.13 -3.19
N MET A 85 -0.29 13.95 -3.29
CA MET A 85 -0.67 14.62 -4.53
C MET A 85 0.41 15.59 -5.02
N ILE A 86 0.95 16.43 -4.12
CA ILE A 86 1.95 17.44 -4.47
C ILE A 86 3.30 16.78 -4.79
N PHE A 87 3.74 15.85 -3.94
CA PHE A 87 5.07 15.26 -4.04
C PHE A 87 5.13 14.07 -5.00
N GLY A 88 4.00 13.42 -5.34
CA GLY A 88 3.95 12.29 -6.27
C GLY A 88 4.67 12.53 -7.59
N THR A 89 4.33 13.63 -8.26
CA THR A 89 4.95 14.01 -9.55
C THR A 89 6.40 14.45 -9.42
N ILE A 90 6.77 15.04 -8.28
CA ILE A 90 8.13 15.53 -8.03
C ILE A 90 9.06 14.36 -7.72
N VAL A 91 8.63 13.44 -6.86
CA VAL A 91 9.39 12.27 -6.41
C VAL A 91 9.77 11.37 -7.58
N ALA A 92 8.85 11.12 -8.52
CA ALA A 92 9.17 10.34 -9.72
C ALA A 92 10.30 10.98 -10.54
N SER A 93 10.23 12.30 -10.74
CA SER A 93 11.27 13.05 -11.46
C SER A 93 12.60 13.10 -10.70
N LEU A 94 12.54 13.22 -9.37
CA LEU A 94 13.73 13.16 -8.50
C LEU A 94 14.38 11.77 -8.53
N ALA A 95 13.58 10.70 -8.57
CA ALA A 95 14.07 9.33 -8.66
C ALA A 95 14.86 9.09 -9.95
N ASP A 96 14.40 9.65 -11.06
CA ASP A 96 15.10 9.53 -12.34
C ASP A 96 16.45 10.26 -12.35
N LYS A 97 16.57 11.37 -11.61
CA LYS A 97 17.79 12.19 -11.54
C LYS A 97 18.79 11.72 -10.48
N TYR A 98 18.33 11.41 -9.27
CA TYR A 98 19.19 11.11 -8.11
C TYR A 98 19.39 9.60 -7.87
N GLY A 99 18.70 8.77 -8.65
CA GLY A 99 18.79 7.30 -8.59
C GLY A 99 17.61 6.68 -7.88
N ARG A 100 16.99 5.69 -8.52
CA ARG A 100 15.72 5.11 -8.06
C ARG A 100 15.90 4.25 -6.81
N ARG A 101 17.06 3.60 -6.63
CA ARG A 101 17.35 2.83 -5.40
C ARG A 101 17.51 3.76 -4.20
N ASN A 102 18.24 4.86 -4.36
CA ASN A 102 18.35 5.88 -3.31
C ASN A 102 16.98 6.45 -2.92
N THR A 103 16.08 6.66 -3.88
CA THR A 103 14.70 7.06 -3.58
C THR A 103 13.93 5.98 -2.83
N CYS A 104 14.09 4.69 -3.16
CA CYS A 104 13.50 3.59 -2.39
C CYS A 104 14.07 3.48 -0.96
N ILE A 105 15.32 3.87 -0.73
CA ILE A 105 15.86 3.99 0.64
C ILE A 105 15.22 5.19 1.36
N MET A 106 15.06 6.32 0.67
CA MET A 106 14.37 7.49 1.20
C MET A 106 12.95 7.17 1.64
N TYR A 107 12.23 6.30 0.91
CA TYR A 107 10.93 5.76 1.33
C TYR A 107 10.98 5.16 2.74
N GLY A 108 11.91 4.24 2.99
CA GLY A 108 12.04 3.59 4.29
C GLY A 108 12.40 4.57 5.40
N ILE A 109 13.23 5.58 5.12
CA ILE A 109 13.60 6.64 6.07
C ILE A 109 12.40 7.54 6.38
N LEU A 110 11.70 8.04 5.36
CA LEU A 110 10.53 8.91 5.51
C LEU A 110 9.41 8.21 6.29
N TYR A 111 9.10 6.96 5.96
CA TYR A 111 8.12 6.20 6.72
C TYR A 111 8.61 5.79 8.10
N GLY A 112 9.89 5.49 8.29
CA GLY A 112 10.47 5.22 9.60
C GLY A 112 10.33 6.42 10.54
N ILE A 113 10.69 7.62 10.07
CA ILE A 113 10.48 8.88 10.81
C ILE A 113 8.99 9.11 11.05
N SER A 114 8.16 8.90 10.03
CA SER A 114 6.71 9.00 10.15
C SER A 114 6.20 8.09 11.27
N CYS A 115 6.57 6.81 11.31
CA CYS A 115 6.21 5.89 12.39
C CYS A 115 6.70 6.39 13.75
N GLY A 116 7.93 6.92 13.82
CA GLY A 116 8.47 7.53 15.04
C GLY A 116 7.61 8.68 15.59
N THR A 117 6.97 9.48 14.72
CA THR A 117 6.08 10.56 15.19
C THR A 117 4.87 10.04 15.96
N LYS A 118 4.48 8.77 15.77
CA LYS A 118 3.28 8.17 16.38
C LYS A 118 3.46 7.95 17.87
N HIS A 119 4.69 7.98 18.38
CA HIS A 119 4.98 7.91 19.82
C HIS A 119 4.58 9.19 20.57
N PHE A 120 4.30 10.29 19.86
CA PHE A 120 3.99 11.58 20.46
C PHE A 120 2.51 11.93 20.24
N SER A 121 1.78 12.13 21.35
CA SER A 121 0.39 12.59 21.36
C SER A 121 0.30 14.11 21.11
N ASN A 122 0.93 14.60 20.04
CA ASN A 122 0.90 16.02 19.66
C ASN A 122 0.45 16.17 18.20
N PHE A 123 -0.62 16.92 17.97
CA PHE A 123 -1.21 17.12 16.65
C PHE A 123 -0.20 17.58 15.58
N HIS A 124 0.65 18.56 15.89
CA HIS A 124 1.61 19.10 14.92
C HIS A 124 2.71 18.09 14.57
N ILE A 125 3.17 17.29 15.54
CA ILE A 125 4.14 16.22 15.31
C ILE A 125 3.52 15.13 14.42
N LEU A 126 2.26 14.76 14.69
CA LEU A 126 1.51 13.82 13.88
C LEU A 126 1.24 14.33 12.46
N LEU A 127 0.99 15.64 12.30
CA LEU A 127 0.82 16.29 11.02
C LEU A 127 2.09 16.21 10.17
N VAL A 128 3.26 16.51 10.75
CA VAL A 128 4.55 16.30 10.08
C VAL A 128 4.69 14.84 9.67
N GLY A 129 4.41 13.91 10.58
CA GLY A 129 4.42 12.49 10.27
C GLY A 129 3.53 12.11 9.09
N ARG A 130 2.33 12.70 8.98
CA ARG A 130 1.40 12.47 7.86
C ARG A 130 1.89 13.05 6.54
N LEU A 131 2.51 14.23 6.57
CA LEU A 131 3.15 14.80 5.38
C LEU A 131 4.30 13.92 4.88
N LEU A 132 5.14 13.42 5.79
CA LEU A 132 6.23 12.49 5.48
C LEU A 132 5.70 11.16 4.93
N ALA A 133 4.63 10.63 5.52
CA ALA A 133 3.96 9.42 5.05
C ALA A 133 3.47 9.58 3.61
N GLY A 134 2.77 10.68 3.29
CA GLY A 134 2.29 10.92 1.92
C GLY A 134 3.41 11.02 0.89
N MET A 135 4.54 11.61 1.25
CA MET A 135 5.75 11.61 0.41
C MET A 135 6.31 10.20 0.21
N ALA A 136 6.31 9.37 1.26
CA ALA A 136 6.75 7.98 1.15
C ALA A 136 5.78 7.15 0.27
N THR A 137 4.46 7.27 0.46
CA THR A 137 3.46 6.58 -0.37
C THR A 137 3.68 6.86 -1.87
N SER A 138 3.99 8.11 -2.21
CA SER A 138 4.34 8.50 -3.57
C SER A 138 5.56 7.75 -4.14
N VAL A 139 6.58 7.50 -3.32
CA VAL A 139 7.76 6.72 -3.74
C VAL A 139 7.38 5.27 -4.00
N LEU A 140 6.55 4.67 -3.14
CA LEU A 140 6.17 3.25 -3.21
C LEU A 140 5.55 2.90 -4.57
N PHE A 141 4.63 3.73 -5.03
CA PHE A 141 3.90 3.53 -6.29
C PHE A 141 4.61 4.09 -7.53
N SER A 142 5.85 4.59 -7.41
CA SER A 142 6.60 5.15 -8.54
C SER A 142 8.00 4.53 -8.69
N ALA A 143 8.89 4.74 -7.72
CA ALA A 143 10.31 4.41 -7.84
C ALA A 143 10.57 2.90 -7.90
N PHE A 144 9.80 2.09 -7.15
CA PHE A 144 9.95 0.63 -7.13
C PHE A 144 9.63 0.01 -8.49
N GLU A 145 8.48 0.36 -9.08
CA GLU A 145 8.11 -0.13 -10.41
C GLU A 145 9.07 0.39 -11.49
N SER A 146 9.42 1.68 -11.41
CA SER A 146 10.38 2.28 -12.34
C SER A 146 11.73 1.56 -12.30
N TRP A 147 12.24 1.25 -11.10
CA TRP A 147 13.49 0.49 -10.96
C TRP A 147 13.38 -0.89 -11.61
N LEU A 148 12.28 -1.62 -11.37
CA LEU A 148 12.03 -2.94 -11.96
C LEU A 148 12.03 -2.90 -13.48
N VAL A 149 11.27 -1.97 -14.08
CA VAL A 149 11.12 -1.86 -15.53
C VAL A 149 12.48 -1.59 -16.20
N ASN A 150 13.29 -0.71 -15.62
CA ASN A 150 14.59 -0.37 -16.20
C ASN A 150 15.61 -1.49 -16.04
N GLU A 151 15.67 -2.13 -14.87
CA GLU A 151 16.60 -3.22 -14.62
C GLU A 151 16.25 -4.47 -15.44
N HIS A 152 14.96 -4.73 -15.62
CA HIS A 152 14.46 -5.80 -16.50
C HIS A 152 14.90 -5.57 -17.96
N ARG A 153 14.74 -4.34 -18.47
CA ARG A 153 15.23 -3.94 -19.80
C ARG A 153 16.75 -4.04 -19.92
N ARG A 154 17.49 -3.57 -18.90
CA ARG A 154 18.97 -3.59 -18.89
C ARG A 154 19.53 -5.02 -18.97
N ARG A 155 18.82 -5.99 -18.38
CA ARG A 155 19.19 -7.41 -18.39
C ARG A 155 18.69 -8.16 -19.64
N ASN A 156 17.99 -7.48 -20.55
CA ASN A 156 17.43 -8.03 -21.79
C ASN A 156 16.56 -9.28 -21.57
N PHE A 157 15.76 -9.29 -20.49
CA PHE A 157 14.78 -10.35 -20.28
C PHE A 157 13.58 -10.18 -21.22
N GLU A 158 12.85 -11.28 -21.49
CA GLU A 158 11.67 -11.25 -22.37
C GLU A 158 10.58 -10.32 -21.80
N PRO A 159 9.95 -9.45 -22.62
CA PRO A 159 8.93 -8.50 -22.14
C PRO A 159 7.75 -9.15 -21.40
N GLU A 160 7.35 -10.35 -21.85
CA GLU A 160 6.26 -11.13 -21.24
C GLU A 160 6.56 -11.51 -19.79
N SER A 161 7.83 -11.75 -19.48
CA SER A 161 8.29 -12.10 -18.12
C SER A 161 8.17 -10.94 -17.12
N LEU A 162 8.09 -9.69 -17.58
CA LEU A 162 7.86 -8.53 -16.70
C LEU A 162 6.44 -8.54 -16.13
N SER A 163 5.45 -8.87 -16.97
CA SER A 163 4.05 -8.96 -16.55
C SER A 163 3.85 -10.01 -15.45
N LEU A 164 4.63 -11.11 -15.49
CA LEU A 164 4.64 -12.14 -14.46
C LEU A 164 5.19 -11.62 -13.12
N ILE A 165 6.23 -10.77 -13.14
CA ILE A 165 6.77 -10.16 -11.91
C ILE A 165 5.71 -9.26 -11.27
N PHE A 166 5.06 -8.39 -12.06
CA PHE A 166 3.98 -7.54 -11.56
C PHE A 166 2.81 -8.36 -11.01
N ALA A 167 2.37 -9.40 -11.73
CA ALA A 167 1.30 -10.28 -11.25
C ALA A 167 1.64 -10.93 -9.91
N ASN A 168 2.88 -11.40 -9.74
CA ASN A 168 3.36 -11.97 -8.48
C ASN A 168 3.52 -10.92 -7.39
N ALA A 169 3.93 -9.71 -7.73
CA ALA A 169 4.05 -8.59 -6.79
C ALA A 169 2.68 -8.18 -6.24
N TYR A 170 1.67 -8.01 -7.11
CA TYR A 170 0.31 -7.68 -6.67
C TYR A 170 -0.34 -8.83 -5.88
N PHE A 171 -0.15 -10.08 -6.30
CA PHE A 171 -0.63 -11.23 -5.52
C PHE A 171 0.02 -11.29 -4.14
N GLY A 172 1.35 -11.14 -4.09
CA GLY A 172 2.10 -11.10 -2.83
C GLY A 172 1.67 -9.91 -1.96
N ASN A 173 1.40 -8.75 -2.55
CA ASN A 173 0.87 -7.58 -1.85
C ASN A 173 -0.45 -7.90 -1.14
N SER A 174 -1.40 -8.57 -1.81
CA SER A 174 -2.66 -8.99 -1.19
C SER A 174 -2.44 -9.94 -0.01
N VAL A 175 -1.56 -10.93 -0.17
CA VAL A 175 -1.23 -11.89 0.91
C VAL A 175 -0.57 -11.17 2.09
N VAL A 176 0.41 -10.30 1.82
CA VAL A 176 1.08 -9.50 2.83
C VAL A 176 0.11 -8.57 3.55
N ALA A 177 -0.83 -7.93 2.85
CA ALA A 177 -1.84 -7.07 3.47
C ALA A 177 -2.69 -7.83 4.50
N ILE A 178 -3.12 -9.06 4.17
CA ILE A 178 -3.88 -9.93 5.07
C ILE A 178 -3.03 -10.29 6.30
N ILE A 179 -1.80 -10.75 6.09
CA ILE A 179 -0.88 -11.14 7.17
C ILE A 179 -0.55 -9.94 8.06
N SER A 180 -0.24 -8.78 7.47
CA SER A 180 0.03 -7.53 8.19
C SER A 180 -1.16 -7.10 9.04
N GLY A 181 -2.39 -7.27 8.57
CA GLY A 181 -3.60 -7.02 9.39
C GLY A 181 -3.65 -7.89 10.65
N LEU A 182 -3.34 -9.19 10.52
CA LEU A 182 -3.29 -10.13 11.65
C LEU A 182 -2.14 -9.81 12.62
N VAL A 183 -0.95 -9.56 12.09
CA VAL A 183 0.25 -9.21 12.88
C VAL A 183 0.04 -7.88 13.61
N ALA A 184 -0.54 -6.88 12.94
CA ALA A 184 -0.88 -5.60 13.54
C ALA A 184 -1.88 -5.77 14.68
N GLN A 185 -2.91 -6.61 14.52
CA GLN A 185 -3.87 -6.88 15.61
C GLN A 185 -3.19 -7.53 16.81
N PHE A 186 -2.33 -8.53 16.56
CA PHE A 186 -1.59 -9.20 17.62
C PHE A 186 -0.66 -8.23 18.36
N ALA A 187 0.11 -7.43 17.62
CA ALA A 187 1.01 -6.44 18.20
C ALA A 187 0.24 -5.40 19.02
N ALA A 188 -0.89 -4.89 18.51
CA ALA A 188 -1.72 -3.93 19.22
C ALA A 188 -2.29 -4.49 20.53
N ASN A 189 -2.78 -5.74 20.52
CA ASN A 189 -3.35 -6.37 21.72
C ASN A 189 -2.32 -6.60 22.83
N GLN A 190 -1.06 -6.90 22.48
CA GLN A 190 -0.02 -7.23 23.45
C GLN A 190 0.74 -6.00 23.95
N PHE A 191 0.96 -5.01 23.07
CA PHE A 191 1.90 -3.90 23.32
C PHE A 191 1.29 -2.51 23.10
N GLY A 192 0.00 -2.43 22.76
CA GLY A 192 -0.73 -1.17 22.53
C GLY A 192 -0.69 -0.67 21.08
N TYR A 193 -1.48 0.36 20.77
CA TYR A 193 -1.71 0.86 19.41
C TYR A 193 -0.46 1.35 18.66
N VAL A 194 0.64 1.64 19.36
CA VAL A 194 1.90 2.10 18.74
C VAL A 194 2.73 0.93 18.19
N ALA A 195 2.58 -0.28 18.74
CA ALA A 195 3.41 -1.43 18.39
C ALA A 195 3.36 -1.90 16.93
N PRO A 196 2.22 -1.81 16.21
CA PRO A 196 2.19 -2.07 14.76
C PRO A 196 3.09 -1.10 13.97
N PHE A 197 3.24 0.14 14.41
CA PHE A 197 4.11 1.13 13.79
C PHE A 197 5.59 0.81 14.03
N ASP A 198 5.94 0.33 15.23
CA ASP A 198 7.30 -0.14 15.52
C ASP A 198 7.64 -1.40 14.70
N SER A 199 6.68 -2.30 14.53
CA SER A 199 6.83 -3.46 13.65
C SER A 199 7.04 -3.03 12.18
N ALA A 200 6.37 -1.97 11.74
CA ALA A 200 6.58 -1.39 10.41
C ALA A 200 8.00 -0.82 10.26
N ILE A 201 8.54 -0.12 11.28
CA ILE A 201 9.93 0.37 11.29
C ILE A 201 10.91 -0.78 11.07
N LEU A 202 10.72 -1.92 11.74
CA LEU A 202 11.59 -3.09 11.54
C LEU A 202 11.53 -3.61 10.10
N SER A 203 10.33 -3.63 9.49
CA SER A 203 10.16 -4.00 8.08
C SER A 203 10.90 -3.03 7.15
N PHE A 204 10.81 -1.71 7.39
CA PHE A 204 11.51 -0.69 6.60
C PHE A 204 13.03 -0.79 6.75
N ILE A 205 13.54 -1.06 7.96
CA ILE A 205 14.98 -1.29 8.19
C ILE A 205 15.46 -2.51 7.40
N ALA A 206 14.74 -3.64 7.50
CA ALA A 206 15.07 -4.85 6.76
C ALA A 206 15.07 -4.59 5.23
N MET A 207 14.03 -3.91 4.74
CA MET A 207 13.94 -3.49 3.34
C MET A 207 15.15 -2.63 2.92
N CYS A 208 15.55 -1.64 3.71
CA CYS A 208 16.69 -0.77 3.41
C CYS A 208 18.02 -1.56 3.37
N ILE A 209 18.24 -2.49 4.30
CA ILE A 209 19.44 -3.35 4.30
C ILE A 209 19.49 -4.18 3.02
N LEU A 210 18.36 -4.74 2.60
CA LEU A 210 18.26 -5.52 1.37
C LEU A 210 18.44 -4.66 0.13
N LEU A 211 17.88 -3.45 0.08
CA LEU A 211 18.10 -2.50 -1.02
C LEU A 211 19.59 -2.19 -1.21
N ILE A 212 20.30 -1.91 -0.12
CA ILE A 212 21.73 -1.55 -0.16
C ILE A 212 22.57 -2.74 -0.66
N THR A 213 22.23 -3.96 -0.24
CA THR A 213 23.02 -5.16 -0.54
C THR A 213 22.68 -5.81 -1.88
N THR A 214 21.45 -5.65 -2.38
CA THR A 214 20.96 -6.41 -3.54
C THR A 214 20.63 -5.56 -4.77
N TRP A 215 20.25 -4.29 -4.59
CA TRP A 215 19.88 -3.43 -5.72
C TRP A 215 21.08 -2.59 -6.18
N SER A 216 21.31 -2.58 -7.49
CA SER A 216 22.20 -1.61 -8.13
C SER A 216 21.47 -0.28 -8.31
N GLU A 217 22.22 0.81 -8.29
CA GLU A 217 21.67 2.11 -8.62
C GLU A 217 21.31 2.17 -10.11
N ASN A 218 20.13 2.67 -10.40
CA ASN A 218 19.71 2.91 -11.78
C ASN A 218 19.06 4.29 -11.90
N TYR A 219 19.25 4.89 -13.08
CA TYR A 219 18.83 6.25 -13.39
C TYR A 219 17.87 6.19 -14.57
N GLY A 220 16.92 7.13 -14.58
CA GLY A 220 16.06 7.38 -15.74
C GLY A 220 16.75 8.38 -16.67
N ASP A 221 16.00 9.39 -17.08
CA ASP A 221 16.55 10.51 -17.86
C ASP A 221 17.22 11.53 -16.91
N ALA A 222 18.44 11.23 -16.47
CA ALA A 222 19.17 12.07 -15.51
C ALA A 222 19.48 13.49 -16.04
N SER A 223 19.41 13.68 -17.35
CA SER A 223 19.64 14.95 -18.05
C SER A 223 18.40 15.81 -18.23
N ALA A 224 17.20 15.24 -18.16
CA ALA A 224 15.98 15.99 -18.42
C ALA A 224 15.64 16.95 -17.26
N PRO A 225 15.34 18.23 -17.55
CA PRO A 225 14.84 19.14 -16.52
C PRO A 225 13.45 18.71 -16.07
N ILE A 226 13.22 18.70 -14.76
CA ILE A 226 11.96 18.29 -14.12
C ILE A 226 10.75 19.01 -14.75
N SER A 227 10.89 20.30 -15.07
CA SER A 227 9.85 21.09 -15.72
C SER A 227 9.38 20.51 -17.06
N GLN A 228 10.28 19.90 -17.83
CA GLN A 228 9.93 19.31 -19.13
C GLN A 228 9.07 18.06 -18.96
N SER A 229 9.34 17.23 -17.95
CA SER A 229 8.51 16.06 -17.63
C SER A 229 7.10 16.48 -17.22
N PHE A 230 6.98 17.52 -16.38
CA PHE A 230 5.69 18.09 -15.99
C PHE A 230 4.90 18.65 -17.16
N ILE A 231 5.55 19.45 -18.02
CA ILE A 231 4.91 20.02 -19.22
C ILE A 231 4.44 18.90 -20.15
N SER A 232 5.24 17.85 -20.32
CA SER A 232 4.90 16.72 -21.17
C SER A 232 3.71 15.94 -20.63
N ALA A 233 3.69 15.64 -19.33
CA ALA A 233 2.56 14.97 -18.68
C ALA A 233 1.27 15.80 -18.76
N TRP A 234 1.35 17.11 -18.49
CA TRP A 234 0.20 18.01 -18.60
C TRP A 234 -0.31 18.12 -20.04
N THR A 235 0.61 18.18 -21.00
CA THR A 235 0.26 18.21 -22.43
C THR A 235 -0.44 16.93 -22.84
N ALA A 236 0.01 15.76 -22.38
CA ALA A 236 -0.63 14.47 -22.65
C ALA A 236 -2.05 14.38 -22.08
N ILE A 237 -2.26 14.84 -20.84
CA ILE A 237 -3.60 14.89 -20.22
C ILE A 237 -4.53 15.81 -21.00
N LYS A 238 -4.02 16.97 -21.47
CA LYS A 238 -4.83 17.94 -22.20
C LYS A 238 -5.11 17.51 -23.65
N SER A 239 -4.18 16.81 -24.29
CA SER A 239 -4.29 16.43 -25.70
C SER A 239 -5.16 15.19 -25.91
N ASP A 240 -5.16 14.24 -24.97
CA ASP A 240 -5.94 13.02 -25.06
C ASP A 240 -7.09 12.99 -24.04
N ARG A 241 -8.33 13.13 -24.55
CA ARG A 241 -9.54 13.04 -23.74
C ARG A 241 -9.66 11.71 -23.00
N LYS A 242 -9.17 10.61 -23.56
CA LYS A 242 -9.22 9.28 -22.91
C LYS A 242 -8.36 9.27 -21.65
N ILE A 243 -7.16 9.86 -21.70
CA ILE A 243 -6.28 9.98 -20.52
C ILE A 243 -6.95 10.83 -19.45
N PHE A 244 -7.54 11.96 -19.84
CA PHE A 244 -8.28 12.81 -18.90
C PHE A 244 -9.44 12.07 -18.22
N PHE A 245 -10.31 11.42 -19.01
CA PHE A 245 -11.44 10.68 -18.44
C PHE A 245 -11.00 9.49 -17.58
N LEU A 246 -9.94 8.79 -17.97
CA LEU A 246 -9.36 7.72 -17.16
C LEU A 246 -8.88 8.26 -15.80
N GLY A 247 -8.20 9.40 -15.78
CA GLY A 247 -7.77 10.07 -14.55
C GLY A 247 -8.94 10.50 -13.66
N VAL A 248 -10.01 11.05 -14.25
CA VAL A 248 -11.22 11.44 -13.50
C VAL A 248 -11.93 10.23 -12.90
N VAL A 249 -12.12 9.16 -13.67
CA VAL A 249 -12.75 7.92 -13.17
C VAL A 249 -11.93 7.32 -12.04
N GLN A 250 -10.60 7.25 -12.19
CA GLN A 250 -9.71 6.75 -11.14
C GLN A 250 -9.78 7.61 -9.88
N ALA A 251 -9.76 8.94 -10.01
CA ALA A 251 -9.84 9.85 -8.88
C ALA A 251 -11.18 9.73 -8.13
N LEU A 252 -12.30 9.60 -8.84
CA LEU A 252 -13.62 9.41 -8.22
C LEU A 252 -13.72 8.05 -7.51
N PHE A 253 -13.19 6.99 -8.12
CA PHE A 253 -13.14 5.66 -7.51
C PHE A 253 -12.29 5.66 -6.24
N GLU A 254 -11.05 6.15 -6.32
CA GLU A 254 -10.15 6.21 -5.15
C GLU A 254 -10.71 7.13 -4.06
N ALA A 255 -11.30 8.28 -4.41
CA ALA A 255 -11.94 9.16 -3.43
C ALA A 255 -13.05 8.44 -2.66
N SER A 256 -13.92 7.67 -3.34
CA SER A 256 -14.97 6.89 -2.67
C SER A 256 -14.40 5.83 -1.73
N MET A 257 -13.32 5.17 -2.15
CA MET A 257 -12.63 4.15 -1.36
C MET A 257 -11.94 4.77 -0.13
N TYR A 258 -11.28 5.92 -0.27
CA TYR A 258 -10.65 6.60 0.87
C TYR A 258 -11.68 7.16 1.87
N VAL A 259 -12.83 7.66 1.41
CA VAL A 259 -13.94 8.03 2.31
C VAL A 259 -14.38 6.82 3.14
N PHE A 260 -14.53 5.65 2.51
CA PHE A 260 -14.83 4.42 3.24
C PHE A 260 -13.73 4.07 4.26
N VAL A 261 -12.44 4.15 3.87
CA VAL A 261 -11.29 3.86 4.75
C VAL A 261 -11.22 4.80 5.96
N LEU A 262 -11.74 6.03 5.85
CA LEU A 262 -11.83 6.96 6.97
C LEU A 262 -13.02 6.68 7.87
N GLU A 263 -14.19 6.38 7.29
CA GLU A 263 -15.46 6.34 8.01
C GLU A 263 -15.83 4.96 8.57
N TRP A 264 -15.21 3.86 8.11
CA TRP A 264 -15.59 2.53 8.60
C TRP A 264 -15.36 2.36 10.11
N THR A 265 -14.28 2.93 10.66
CA THR A 265 -13.98 2.89 12.10
C THR A 265 -15.04 3.63 12.91
N PRO A 266 -15.32 4.93 12.69
CA PRO A 266 -16.36 5.63 13.43
C PRO A 266 -17.75 5.04 13.21
N ALA A 267 -18.08 4.58 12.00
CA ALA A 267 -19.38 3.96 11.72
C ALA A 267 -19.61 2.67 12.52
N LEU A 268 -18.58 1.83 12.69
CA LEU A 268 -18.67 0.64 13.54
C LEU A 268 -18.76 0.99 15.03
N THR A 269 -18.02 2.00 15.48
CA THR A 269 -18.06 2.48 16.86
C THR A 269 -19.45 2.96 17.26
N GLU A 270 -20.12 3.70 16.37
CA GLU A 270 -21.50 4.16 16.56
C GLU A 270 -22.50 2.99 16.52
N ALA A 271 -22.41 2.11 15.52
CA ALA A 271 -23.34 0.99 15.35
C ALA A 271 -23.35 0.01 16.53
N LEU A 272 -22.20 -0.15 17.20
CA LEU A 272 -22.06 -1.04 18.35
C LEU A 272 -22.36 -0.32 19.69
N ASN A 273 -22.81 0.94 19.68
CA ASN A 273 -23.08 1.77 20.87
C ASN A 273 -21.89 1.83 21.86
N ILE A 274 -20.67 1.86 21.34
CA ILE A 274 -19.42 1.81 22.12
C ILE A 274 -18.99 3.23 22.53
N SER A 275 -19.94 4.13 22.71
CA SER A 275 -19.69 5.52 23.11
C SER A 275 -19.23 5.66 24.57
N ASN A 276 -19.49 4.66 25.42
CA ASN A 276 -19.22 4.66 26.86
C ASN A 276 -18.15 3.66 27.34
N ILE A 277 -17.45 2.95 26.43
CA ILE A 277 -16.39 2.02 26.83
C ILE A 277 -15.05 2.75 26.85
N ASP A 278 -14.22 2.42 27.83
CA ASP A 278 -12.88 2.96 27.98
C ASP A 278 -12.04 2.69 26.74
N LYS A 279 -11.85 3.72 25.91
CA LYS A 279 -11.06 3.68 24.66
C LYS A 279 -9.56 3.44 24.92
N THR A 280 -9.13 3.45 26.19
CA THR A 280 -7.75 3.21 26.61
C THR A 280 -7.47 1.76 26.96
N ASP A 281 -8.49 0.88 27.04
CA ASP A 281 -8.29 -0.55 27.26
C ASP A 281 -7.80 -1.23 25.96
N ASN A 282 -6.49 -1.41 25.89
CA ASN A 282 -5.80 -2.07 24.78
C ASN A 282 -5.93 -3.61 24.81
N THR A 283 -6.46 -4.21 25.89
CA THR A 283 -6.46 -5.67 26.08
C THR A 283 -7.68 -6.34 25.48
N ASN A 284 -8.83 -5.65 25.44
CA ASN A 284 -10.05 -6.08 24.77
C ASN A 284 -10.65 -4.94 23.95
N PRO A 285 -10.00 -4.56 22.83
CA PRO A 285 -10.51 -3.50 22.00
C PRO A 285 -11.92 -3.89 21.51
N PRO A 286 -12.91 -3.00 21.65
CA PRO A 286 -14.29 -3.31 21.28
C PRO A 286 -14.44 -3.71 19.81
N ILE A 287 -13.56 -3.16 18.95
CA ILE A 287 -13.47 -3.45 17.53
C ILE A 287 -12.09 -4.04 17.23
N PRO A 288 -11.99 -5.26 16.69
CA PRO A 288 -10.72 -5.82 16.26
C PRO A 288 -10.33 -5.26 14.89
N HIS A 289 -9.75 -4.07 14.88
CA HIS A 289 -9.43 -3.30 13.67
C HIS A 289 -8.64 -4.10 12.62
N GLY A 290 -7.61 -4.86 13.04
CA GLY A 290 -6.80 -5.67 12.14
C GLY A 290 -7.53 -6.86 11.53
N TYR A 291 -8.48 -7.50 12.26
CA TYR A 291 -9.31 -8.57 11.69
C TYR A 291 -10.32 -8.04 10.68
N VAL A 292 -10.96 -6.90 10.97
CA VAL A 292 -11.87 -6.24 10.03
C VAL A 292 -11.12 -5.83 8.76
N PHE A 293 -9.96 -5.20 8.93
CA PHE A 293 -9.08 -4.82 7.83
C PHE A 293 -8.63 -6.02 6.99
N ALA A 294 -8.21 -7.12 7.63
CA ALA A 294 -7.86 -8.35 6.93
C ALA A 294 -9.07 -8.89 6.14
N GLY A 295 -10.28 -8.79 6.68
CA GLY A 295 -11.51 -9.15 5.97
C GLY A 295 -11.72 -8.34 4.69
N TYR A 296 -11.50 -7.02 4.73
CA TYR A 296 -11.54 -6.17 3.53
C TYR A 296 -10.48 -6.57 2.51
N MET A 297 -9.26 -6.88 2.96
CA MET A 297 -8.17 -7.32 2.07
C MET A 297 -8.49 -8.67 1.40
N VAL A 298 -9.10 -9.61 2.13
CA VAL A 298 -9.58 -10.88 1.56
C VAL A 298 -10.68 -10.63 0.54
N ALA A 299 -11.65 -9.75 0.83
CA ALA A 299 -12.72 -9.40 -0.11
C ALA A 299 -12.15 -8.78 -1.40
N MET A 300 -11.16 -7.88 -1.31
CA MET A 300 -10.47 -7.34 -2.49
C MET A 300 -9.78 -8.44 -3.30
N MET A 301 -9.08 -9.37 -2.64
CA MET A 301 -8.43 -10.50 -3.31
C MET A 301 -9.43 -11.43 -4.01
N MET A 302 -10.58 -11.68 -3.39
CA MET A 302 -11.68 -12.43 -4.00
C MET A 302 -12.24 -11.70 -5.23
N GLY A 303 -12.40 -10.38 -5.17
CA GLY A 303 -12.81 -9.55 -6.31
C GLY A 303 -11.87 -9.70 -7.50
N SER A 304 -10.55 -9.60 -7.27
CA SER A 304 -9.54 -9.78 -8.33
C SER A 304 -9.56 -11.17 -8.96
N ASN A 305 -9.73 -12.23 -8.14
CA ASN A 305 -9.83 -13.60 -8.66
C ASN A 305 -11.14 -13.81 -9.44
N SER A 306 -12.25 -13.26 -8.96
CA SER A 306 -13.54 -13.31 -9.65
C SER A 306 -13.47 -12.61 -11.00
N PHE A 307 -12.85 -11.43 -11.07
CA PHE A 307 -12.62 -10.71 -12.32
C PHE A 307 -11.84 -11.56 -13.34
N LYS A 308 -10.78 -12.25 -12.90
CA LYS A 308 -10.04 -13.18 -13.78
C LYS A 308 -10.92 -14.32 -14.31
N VAL A 309 -11.82 -14.86 -13.49
CA VAL A 309 -12.78 -15.88 -13.94
C VAL A 309 -13.70 -15.30 -15.02
N PHE A 310 -14.30 -14.14 -14.77
CA PHE A 310 -15.21 -13.51 -15.72
C PHE A 310 -14.52 -13.18 -17.05
N CYS A 311 -13.27 -12.71 -17.01
CA CYS A 311 -12.48 -12.46 -18.21
C CYS A 311 -12.23 -13.71 -19.08
N ASN A 312 -12.32 -14.93 -18.53
CA ASN A 312 -12.21 -16.15 -19.32
C ASN A 312 -13.47 -16.44 -20.14
N TYR A 313 -14.63 -15.90 -19.74
CA TYR A 313 -15.92 -16.15 -20.39
C TYR A 313 -16.44 -14.97 -21.20
N THR A 314 -16.06 -13.74 -20.83
CA THR A 314 -16.62 -12.52 -21.43
C THR A 314 -15.58 -11.40 -21.38
N THR A 315 -15.61 -10.49 -22.36
CA THR A 315 -14.70 -9.34 -22.34
C THR A 315 -15.09 -8.35 -21.23
N PRO A 316 -14.12 -7.63 -20.63
CA PRO A 316 -14.37 -6.66 -19.57
C PRO A 316 -15.45 -5.62 -19.90
N GLU A 317 -15.52 -5.20 -21.16
CA GLU A 317 -16.47 -4.19 -21.62
C GLU A 317 -17.92 -4.67 -21.59
N SER A 318 -18.16 -5.98 -21.60
CA SER A 318 -19.51 -6.53 -21.65
C SER A 318 -20.13 -6.72 -20.28
N PHE A 319 -19.33 -6.92 -19.22
CA PHE A 319 -19.84 -7.12 -17.87
C PHE A 319 -19.61 -5.91 -16.94
N MET A 320 -18.81 -4.93 -17.36
CA MET A 320 -18.65 -3.65 -16.65
C MET A 320 -19.57 -2.53 -17.19
N ARG A 321 -20.39 -2.81 -18.20
CA ARG A 321 -21.48 -1.93 -18.66
C ARG A 321 -22.76 -2.21 -17.87
#